data_AF-A0A3L7QQK0-F1
#
_entry.id   AF-A0A3L7QQK0-F1
#
_cell.length_a   1.000
_cell.length_b   1.000
_cell.length_c   1.000
_cell.angle_alpha   90.00
_cell.angle_beta   90.00
_cell.angle_gamma   90.00
#
_symmetry.space_group_name_H-M   'P 1'
#
loop_
_entity.id
_entity.type
_entity.pdbx_description
1 polymer ?
#
loop_
_entity_poly.entity_id
_entity_poly.type
_entity_poly.pdbx_seq_one_letter_code
_entity_poly.pdbx_strand_id
1 'polypeptide(L)'
;MKPRKRAARRQPAEANESLSTGRAKGPVLPDAPCLLPTTDEVITLTRQQQDEYLTLLTKGASAAAACQKLGISITALLVTMEQSPKFRTRATAVSDVLSQNVAAQLYQTAMKGSVTAQTFYLRNQPPPEWPSEEDELPPPPDLAPLSTAELESVDAAEEEELQAIKGRRKPHK
;
A
#
# COMPACT_ATOMS: atom_id res chain seq x y z
N MET A 1 -47.13 40.86 -29.86
CA MET A 1 -45.94 40.19 -29.28
C MET A 1 -46.43 39.09 -28.34
N LYS A 2 -46.13 37.82 -28.60
CA LYS A 2 -46.63 36.67 -27.82
C LYS A 2 -45.50 36.13 -26.91
N PRO A 3 -45.74 35.89 -25.61
CA PRO A 3 -44.72 35.36 -24.70
C PRO A 3 -44.50 33.85 -24.94
N ARG A 4 -43.24 33.45 -25.06
CA ARG A 4 -42.82 32.05 -25.19
C ARG A 4 -42.82 31.38 -23.80
N LYS A 5 -43.74 30.44 -23.60
CA LYS A 5 -43.80 29.53 -22.44
C LYS A 5 -42.50 28.71 -22.37
N ARG A 6 -41.76 28.82 -21.26
CA ARG A 6 -40.65 27.92 -20.90
C ARG A 6 -41.24 26.60 -20.38
N ALA A 7 -40.91 25.50 -21.05
CA ALA A 7 -41.22 24.15 -20.59
C ALA A 7 -40.26 23.75 -19.46
N ALA A 8 -40.83 23.38 -18.31
CA ALA A 8 -40.11 22.81 -17.18
C ALA A 8 -39.63 21.39 -17.54
N ARG A 9 -38.32 21.21 -17.64
CA ARG A 9 -37.66 19.91 -17.83
C ARG A 9 -37.66 19.18 -16.49
N ARG A 10 -38.64 18.30 -16.28
CA ARG A 10 -38.63 17.29 -15.22
C ARG A 10 -37.43 16.36 -15.43
N GLN A 11 -36.53 16.29 -14.46
CA GLN A 11 -35.56 15.20 -14.36
C GLN A 11 -36.28 13.99 -13.72
N PRO A 12 -36.17 12.78 -14.28
CA PRO A 12 -36.56 11.58 -13.58
C PRO A 12 -35.53 11.26 -12.49
N ALA A 13 -36.04 10.97 -11.30
CA ALA A 13 -35.28 10.42 -10.19
C ALA A 13 -34.71 9.05 -10.59
N GLU A 14 -33.38 8.90 -10.53
CA GLU A 14 -32.74 7.60 -10.63
C GLU A 14 -33.06 6.81 -9.36
N ALA A 15 -33.82 5.74 -9.55
CA ALA A 15 -34.09 4.74 -8.54
C ALA A 15 -32.78 4.04 -8.19
N ASN A 16 -32.45 4.06 -6.89
CA ASN A 16 -31.42 3.22 -6.27
C ASN A 16 -31.65 1.76 -6.66
N GLU A 17 -30.82 1.24 -7.58
CA GLU A 17 -30.70 -0.19 -7.79
C GLU A 17 -30.12 -0.82 -6.53
N SER A 18 -30.94 -1.69 -5.97
CA SER A 18 -30.72 -2.41 -4.74
C SER A 18 -29.52 -3.34 -4.89
N LEU A 19 -28.60 -3.28 -3.93
CA LEU A 19 -27.64 -4.35 -3.67
C LEU A 19 -28.41 -5.66 -3.42
N SER A 20 -28.59 -6.44 -4.48
CA SER A 20 -28.93 -7.85 -4.39
C SER A 20 -27.63 -8.62 -4.21
N THR A 21 -27.38 -9.08 -3.00
CA THR A 21 -26.38 -10.09 -2.66
C THR A 21 -26.79 -11.43 -3.28
N GLY A 22 -26.64 -11.53 -4.60
CA GLY A 22 -26.69 -12.77 -5.35
C GLY A 22 -25.43 -13.58 -5.03
N ARG A 23 -25.55 -14.49 -4.06
CA ARG A 23 -24.59 -15.57 -3.78
C ARG A 23 -24.51 -16.47 -5.02
N ALA A 24 -23.65 -16.12 -5.96
CA ALA A 24 -23.32 -16.95 -7.11
C ALA A 24 -22.70 -18.27 -6.61
N LYS A 25 -23.43 -19.35 -6.84
CA LYS A 25 -23.00 -20.73 -6.60
C LYS A 25 -22.47 -21.27 -7.94
N GLY A 26 -21.15 -21.45 -8.04
CA GLY A 26 -20.45 -22.19 -9.10
C GLY A 26 -19.28 -21.43 -9.75
N PRO A 27 -18.27 -22.10 -10.34
CA PRO A 27 -18.06 -23.55 -10.46
C PRO A 27 -16.94 -24.07 -9.54
N VAL A 28 -17.00 -25.38 -9.27
CA VAL A 28 -15.93 -26.16 -8.65
C VAL A 28 -14.68 -26.05 -9.55
N LEU A 29 -13.61 -25.50 -9.00
CA LEU A 29 -12.27 -25.56 -9.60
C LEU A 29 -11.86 -27.04 -9.67
N PRO A 30 -11.52 -27.58 -10.86
CA PRO A 30 -10.80 -28.84 -10.90
C PRO A 30 -9.44 -28.61 -10.24
N ASP A 31 -9.09 -29.48 -9.29
CA ASP A 31 -7.75 -29.67 -8.74
C ASP A 31 -6.78 -30.04 -9.89
N ALA A 32 -6.42 -29.05 -10.70
CA ALA A 32 -5.30 -29.16 -11.61
C ALA A 32 -4.04 -28.95 -10.78
N PRO A 33 -3.17 -29.96 -10.62
CA PRO A 33 -1.86 -29.73 -10.03
C PRO A 33 -1.16 -28.71 -10.92
N CYS A 34 -0.96 -27.50 -10.37
CA CYS A 34 -0.05 -26.50 -10.89
C CYS A 34 1.37 -27.10 -10.83
N LEU A 35 1.68 -27.97 -11.79
CA LEU A 35 3.04 -28.33 -12.12
C LEU A 35 3.67 -27.10 -12.76
N LEU A 36 4.15 -26.20 -11.92
CA LEU A 36 5.01 -25.12 -12.32
C LEU A 36 6.23 -25.76 -12.98
N PRO A 37 6.54 -25.48 -14.25
CA PRO A 37 7.81 -25.89 -14.82
C PRO A 37 8.93 -25.17 -14.06
N THR A 38 9.59 -25.90 -13.15
CA THR A 38 10.85 -25.50 -12.53
C THR A 38 11.96 -25.67 -13.56
N THR A 39 12.00 -24.80 -14.57
CA THR A 39 13.24 -24.57 -15.33
C THR A 39 13.95 -23.40 -14.68
N ASP A 40 14.90 -23.76 -13.83
CA ASP A 40 15.87 -22.92 -13.13
C ASP A 40 16.92 -22.37 -14.12
N GLU A 41 16.46 -21.76 -15.21
CA GLU A 41 17.30 -20.87 -15.98
C GLU A 41 17.09 -19.46 -15.43
N VAL A 42 18.17 -18.70 -15.33
CA VAL A 42 18.15 -17.31 -14.88
C VAL A 42 17.40 -16.47 -15.93
N ILE A 43 16.06 -16.48 -15.85
CA ILE A 43 15.14 -15.86 -16.81
C ILE A 43 15.09 -14.38 -16.52
N THR A 44 16.11 -13.67 -17.01
CA THR A 44 16.03 -12.21 -17.15
C THR A 44 15.13 -11.88 -18.33
N LEU A 45 14.39 -10.78 -18.22
CA LEU A 45 13.49 -10.36 -19.28
C LEU A 45 14.26 -9.84 -20.47
N THR A 46 13.87 -10.30 -21.66
CA THR A 46 14.37 -9.73 -22.91
C THR A 46 13.95 -8.26 -23.03
N ARG A 47 14.72 -7.48 -23.80
CA ARG A 47 14.41 -6.05 -24.01
C ARG A 47 13.01 -5.83 -24.59
N GLN A 48 12.57 -6.70 -25.48
CA GLN A 48 11.22 -6.65 -26.04
C GLN A 48 10.15 -6.86 -24.96
N GLN A 49 10.30 -7.88 -24.11
CA GLN A 49 9.37 -8.12 -23.00
C GLN A 49 9.34 -6.96 -22.00
N GLN A 50 10.48 -6.31 -21.74
CA GLN A 50 10.55 -5.12 -20.89
C GLN A 50 9.72 -3.97 -21.48
N ASP A 51 9.85 -3.70 -22.78
CA ASP A 51 9.13 -2.60 -23.45
C ASP A 51 7.63 -2.91 -23.57
N GLU A 52 7.25 -4.17 -23.83
CA GLU A 52 5.86 -4.63 -23.80
C GLU A 52 5.24 -4.52 -22.40
N TYR A 53 5.99 -4.90 -21.36
CA TYR A 53 5.58 -4.75 -19.97
C TYR A 53 5.30 -3.28 -19.62
N LEU A 54 6.23 -2.37 -19.95
CA LEU A 54 6.02 -0.92 -19.75
C LEU A 54 4.80 -0.39 -20.51
N THR A 55 4.56 -0.90 -21.73
CA THR A 55 3.38 -0.54 -22.54
C THR A 55 2.07 -1.00 -21.90
N LEU A 56 2.07 -2.12 -21.16
CA LEU A 56 0.90 -2.57 -20.41
C LEU A 56 0.66 -1.70 -19.17
N LEU A 57 1.73 -1.33 -18.46
CA LEU A 57 1.62 -0.44 -17.31
C LEU A 57 1.06 0.93 -17.70
N THR A 58 1.53 1.54 -18.79
CA THR A 58 1.01 2.84 -19.25
C THR A 58 -0.46 2.79 -19.66
N LYS A 59 -0.98 1.61 -19.98
CA LYS A 59 -2.42 1.36 -20.23
C LYS A 59 -3.22 1.10 -18.96
N GLY A 60 -2.60 1.20 -17.79
CA GLY A 60 -3.24 0.99 -16.49
C GLY A 60 -3.31 -0.48 -16.03
N ALA A 61 -2.59 -1.40 -16.68
CA ALA A 61 -2.49 -2.76 -16.16
C ALA A 61 -1.70 -2.78 -14.84
N SER A 62 -2.11 -3.62 -13.89
CA SER A 62 -1.30 -3.90 -12.70
C SER A 62 -0.07 -4.72 -13.09
N ALA A 63 1.00 -4.66 -12.28
CA ALA A 63 2.22 -5.44 -12.48
C ALA A 63 1.90 -6.95 -12.61
N ALA A 64 1.06 -7.48 -11.72
CA ALA A 64 0.64 -8.88 -11.75
C ALA A 64 -0.14 -9.24 -13.02
N ALA A 65 -1.08 -8.38 -13.45
CA ALA A 65 -1.85 -8.61 -14.68
C ALA A 65 -0.96 -8.54 -15.93
N ALA A 66 0.02 -7.63 -15.96
CA ALA A 66 0.99 -7.52 -17.04
C ALA A 66 1.88 -8.77 -17.12
N CYS A 67 2.38 -9.28 -15.98
CA CYS A 67 3.13 -10.53 -15.91
C CYS A 67 2.32 -11.72 -16.41
N GLN A 68 1.07 -11.87 -15.95
CA GLN A 68 0.17 -12.93 -16.40
C GLN A 68 -0.07 -12.88 -17.91
N LYS A 69 -0.32 -11.68 -18.45
CA LYS A 69 -0.58 -11.48 -19.88
C LYS A 69 0.62 -11.82 -20.77
N LEU A 70 1.82 -11.57 -20.29
CA LEU A 70 3.07 -11.84 -21.01
C LEU A 70 3.63 -13.25 -20.74
N GLY A 71 3.02 -14.03 -19.85
CA GLY A 71 3.52 -15.35 -19.45
C GLY A 71 4.84 -15.28 -18.67
N ILE A 72 5.09 -14.19 -17.95
CA ILE A 72 6.32 -13.93 -17.20
C ILE A 72 6.09 -14.19 -15.71
N SER A 73 7.08 -14.78 -15.02
CA SER A 73 7.02 -14.91 -13.56
C SER A 73 7.34 -13.58 -12.86
N ILE A 74 6.68 -13.32 -11.73
CA ILE A 74 6.96 -12.11 -10.94
C ILE A 74 8.43 -12.08 -10.47
N THR A 75 9.02 -13.23 -10.17
CA THR A 75 10.43 -13.36 -9.76
C THR A 75 11.38 -12.93 -10.87
N ALA A 76 11.12 -13.34 -12.12
CA ALA A 76 11.92 -12.92 -13.28
C ALA A 76 11.89 -11.39 -13.48
N LEU A 77 10.72 -10.77 -13.25
CA LEU A 77 10.58 -9.31 -13.27
C LEU A 77 11.43 -8.66 -12.18
N LEU A 78 11.35 -9.13 -10.94
CA LEU A 78 12.11 -8.58 -9.81
C LEU A 78 13.62 -8.69 -10.06
N VAL A 79 14.10 -9.87 -10.46
CA VAL A 79 15.51 -10.09 -10.82
C VAL A 79 15.94 -9.15 -11.95
N THR A 80 15.10 -8.95 -12.97
CA THR A 80 15.40 -7.99 -14.04
C THR A 80 15.47 -6.54 -13.52
N MET A 81 14.60 -6.15 -12.59
CA MET A 81 14.62 -4.81 -12.00
C MET A 81 15.87 -4.58 -11.13
N GLU A 82 16.38 -5.62 -10.47
CA GLU A 82 17.63 -5.56 -9.71
C GLU A 82 18.85 -5.45 -10.63
N GLN A 83 18.88 -6.23 -11.72
CA GLN A 83 20.03 -6.28 -12.63
C GLN A 83 20.06 -5.11 -13.64
N SER A 84 18.91 -4.57 -14.01
CA SER A 84 18.79 -3.49 -15.00
C SER A 84 18.24 -2.21 -14.34
N PRO A 85 19.10 -1.34 -13.79
CA PRO A 85 18.66 -0.10 -13.15
C PRO A 85 17.92 0.82 -14.13
N LYS A 86 18.32 0.82 -15.42
CA LYS A 86 17.62 1.58 -16.47
C LYS A 86 16.18 1.12 -16.66
N PHE A 87 15.91 -0.18 -16.57
CA PHE A 87 14.55 -0.70 -16.65
C PHE A 87 13.75 -0.33 -15.41
N ARG A 88 14.33 -0.49 -14.22
CA ARG A 88 13.71 -0.07 -12.96
C ARG A 88 13.30 1.40 -12.98
N THR A 89 14.21 2.31 -13.36
CA THR A 89 13.90 3.75 -13.45
C THR A 89 12.73 4.02 -14.39
N ARG A 90 12.67 3.35 -15.56
CA ARG A 90 11.54 3.49 -16.49
C ARG A 90 10.23 2.98 -15.90
N ALA A 91 10.25 1.83 -15.22
CA ALA A 91 9.07 1.27 -14.58
C ALA A 91 8.55 2.15 -13.44
N THR A 92 9.46 2.67 -12.59
CA THR A 92 9.13 3.61 -11.52
C THR A 92 8.55 4.91 -12.09
N ALA A 93 9.17 5.50 -13.11
CA ALA A 93 8.66 6.70 -13.75
C ALA A 93 7.24 6.53 -14.31
N VAL A 94 6.92 5.38 -14.91
CA VAL A 94 5.55 5.07 -15.34
C VAL A 94 4.58 5.01 -14.15
N SER A 95 4.98 4.35 -13.06
CA SER A 95 4.17 4.29 -11.84
C SER A 95 3.92 5.66 -11.22
N ASP A 96 4.92 6.54 -11.22
CA ASP A 96 4.82 7.90 -10.68
C ASP A 96 3.86 8.76 -11.51
N VAL A 97 3.92 8.65 -12.83
CA VAL A 97 2.97 9.36 -13.70
C VAL A 97 1.53 8.84 -13.47
N LEU A 98 1.35 7.53 -13.32
CA LEU A 98 0.03 6.95 -13.04
C LEU A 98 -0.51 7.39 -11.67
N SER A 99 0.34 7.44 -10.64
CA SER A 99 -0.07 7.90 -9.30
C SER A 99 -0.47 9.38 -9.31
N GLN A 100 0.26 10.22 -10.04
CA GLN A 100 -0.10 11.63 -10.25
C GLN A 100 -1.43 11.78 -10.97
N ASN A 101 -1.71 10.96 -11.99
CA ASN A 101 -3.01 10.97 -12.68
C ASN A 101 -4.15 10.59 -11.73
N VAL A 102 -3.95 9.59 -10.88
CA VAL A 102 -4.93 9.22 -9.85
C VAL A 102 -5.14 10.36 -8.85
N ALA A 103 -4.07 11.01 -8.39
CA ALA A 103 -4.17 12.16 -7.50
C ALA A 103 -4.93 13.34 -8.14
N ALA A 104 -4.65 13.63 -9.41
CA ALA A 104 -5.37 14.66 -10.16
C ALA A 104 -6.86 14.33 -10.31
N GLN A 105 -7.20 13.06 -10.63
CA GLN A 105 -8.59 12.62 -10.74
C GLN A 105 -9.31 12.65 -9.39
N LEU A 106 -8.64 12.26 -8.32
CA LEU A 106 -9.14 12.34 -6.95
C LEU A 106 -9.48 13.79 -6.59
N TYR A 107 -8.56 14.72 -6.84
CA TYR A 107 -8.77 16.14 -6.62
C TYR A 107 -9.98 16.68 -7.40
N GLN A 108 -10.08 16.37 -8.70
CA GLN A 108 -11.23 16.78 -9.50
C GLN A 108 -12.55 16.21 -8.96
N THR A 109 -12.54 14.97 -8.48
CA THR A 109 -13.72 14.31 -7.90
C THR A 109 -14.11 14.96 -6.56
N ALA A 110 -13.13 15.35 -5.76
CA ALA A 110 -13.35 16.13 -4.55
C ALA A 110 -13.96 17.51 -4.85
N MET A 111 -13.46 18.21 -5.87
CA MET A 111 -14.00 19.51 -6.32
C MET A 111 -15.43 19.42 -6.86
N LYS A 112 -15.84 18.25 -7.37
CA LYS A 112 -17.22 17.98 -7.81
C LYS A 112 -18.20 17.72 -6.66
N GLY A 113 -17.73 17.72 -5.41
CA GLY A 113 -18.58 17.57 -4.22
C GLY A 113 -18.65 16.15 -3.64
N SER A 114 -17.79 15.23 -4.07
CA SER A 114 -17.73 13.88 -3.47
C SER A 114 -17.10 13.94 -2.09
N VAL A 115 -17.90 13.81 -1.03
CA VAL A 115 -17.45 13.89 0.37
C VAL A 115 -16.34 12.88 0.67
N THR A 116 -16.47 11.64 0.19
CA THR A 116 -15.45 10.60 0.38
C THR A 116 -14.09 10.98 -0.22
N ALA A 117 -14.10 11.59 -1.41
CA ALA A 117 -12.88 12.04 -2.08
C ALA A 117 -12.28 13.26 -1.38
N GLN A 118 -13.12 14.20 -0.91
CA GLN A 118 -12.68 15.35 -0.11
C GLN A 118 -12.03 14.90 1.20
N THR A 119 -12.67 13.99 1.94
CA THR A 119 -12.12 13.44 3.18
C THR A 119 -10.80 12.73 2.93
N PHE A 120 -10.71 11.89 1.89
CA PHE A 120 -9.47 11.21 1.56
C PHE A 120 -8.36 12.18 1.12
N TYR A 121 -8.70 13.20 0.32
CA TYR A 121 -7.74 14.23 -0.11
C TYR A 121 -7.18 15.02 1.08
N LEU A 122 -8.06 15.54 1.96
CA LEU A 122 -7.66 16.34 3.12
C LEU A 122 -6.86 15.54 4.15
N ARG A 123 -7.12 14.23 4.30
CA ARG A 123 -6.33 13.36 5.17
C ARG A 123 -4.88 13.18 4.69
N ASN A 124 -4.66 13.16 3.39
CA ASN A 124 -3.31 12.95 2.81
C ASN A 124 -2.60 14.26 2.49
N GLN A 125 -3.32 15.37 2.36
CA GLN A 125 -2.79 16.71 2.13
C GLN A 125 -3.51 17.73 3.02
N PRO A 126 -3.22 17.73 4.33
CA PRO A 126 -3.79 18.73 5.22
C PRO A 126 -3.26 20.13 4.84
N PRO A 127 -4.09 21.17 4.95
CA PRO A 127 -3.62 22.54 4.88
C PRO A 127 -2.50 22.81 5.89
N PRO A 128 -1.51 23.68 5.57
CA PRO A 128 -0.38 23.96 6.45
C PRO A 128 -0.80 24.61 7.78
N GLU A 129 -1.98 25.22 7.85
CA GLU A 129 -2.55 25.76 9.09
C GLU A 129 -3.18 24.70 10.01
N TRP A 130 -3.33 23.44 9.56
CA TRP A 130 -3.87 22.38 10.42
C TRP A 130 -2.77 21.86 11.35
N PRO A 131 -3.09 21.67 12.64
CA PRO A 131 -2.15 21.03 13.56
C PRO A 131 -1.81 19.65 13.01
N SER A 132 -0.52 19.39 12.83
CA SER A 132 -0.06 18.06 12.46
C SER A 132 -0.26 17.15 13.68
N GLU A 133 -0.61 15.88 13.47
CA GLU A 133 -0.68 14.90 14.57
C GLU A 133 0.66 14.77 15.33
N GLU A 134 1.76 15.27 14.75
CA GLU A 134 3.09 15.37 15.36
C GLU A 134 3.28 16.60 16.28
N ASP A 135 2.52 17.68 16.09
CA ASP A 135 2.60 18.90 16.92
C ASP A 135 1.77 18.78 18.21
N GLU A 136 0.88 17.81 18.28
CA GLU A 136 -0.07 17.63 19.36
C GLU A 136 0.29 16.40 20.20
N LEU A 137 1.39 16.47 20.97
CA LEU A 137 1.44 16.05 22.38
C LEU A 137 2.85 16.25 22.98
N PRO A 138 3.04 17.03 24.07
CA PRO A 138 4.18 16.79 24.93
C PRO A 138 4.12 15.34 25.43
N PRO A 139 5.25 14.61 25.50
CA PRO A 139 5.26 13.25 26.03
C PRO A 139 4.62 13.27 27.42
N PRO A 140 3.73 12.30 27.75
CA PRO A 140 3.19 12.22 29.09
C PRO A 140 4.35 12.16 30.09
N PRO A 141 4.28 12.88 31.21
CA PRO A 141 5.39 13.01 32.16
C PRO A 141 5.88 11.65 32.74
N ASP A 142 5.08 10.59 32.58
CA ASP A 142 5.40 9.21 32.99
C ASP A 142 6.25 8.41 31.98
N LEU A 143 6.52 8.93 30.78
CA LEU A 143 7.37 8.26 29.77
C LEU A 143 8.58 9.13 29.39
N ALA A 144 9.11 9.90 30.33
CA ALA A 144 10.44 10.47 30.16
C ALA A 144 11.42 9.31 29.93
N PRO A 145 12.27 9.34 28.88
CA PRO A 145 13.31 8.34 28.72
C PRO A 145 14.18 8.41 29.99
N LEU A 146 14.21 7.32 30.76
CA LEU A 146 15.14 7.16 31.87
C LEU A 146 16.50 7.62 31.38
N SER A 147 17.10 8.58 32.08
CA SER A 147 18.42 9.06 31.69
C SER A 147 19.38 7.86 31.68
N THR A 148 20.36 7.85 30.78
CA THR A 148 21.33 6.75 30.67
C THR A 148 22.00 6.41 32.02
N ALA A 149 22.08 7.37 32.93
CA ALA A 149 22.57 7.18 34.30
C ALA A 149 21.64 6.32 35.18
N GLU A 150 20.33 6.34 34.97
CA GLU A 150 19.39 5.48 35.71
C GLU A 150 19.41 4.04 35.17
N LEU A 151 19.63 3.83 33.86
CA LEU A 151 19.73 2.48 33.29
C LEU A 151 20.93 1.70 33.85
N GLU A 152 22.10 2.33 33.99
CA GLU A 152 23.29 1.71 34.60
C GLU A 152 23.08 1.34 36.09
N SER A 153 22.18 2.03 36.79
CA SER A 153 21.88 1.75 38.20
C SER A 153 21.01 0.50 38.39
N VAL A 154 20.16 0.18 37.41
CA VAL A 154 19.30 -1.01 37.44
C VAL A 154 20.11 -2.28 37.16
N ASP A 155 21.02 -2.23 36.18
CA ASP A 155 21.91 -3.36 35.86
C ASP A 155 22.86 -3.70 37.04
N ALA A 156 23.33 -2.68 37.78
CA ALA A 156 24.18 -2.90 38.96
C ALA A 156 23.44 -3.55 40.13
N ALA A 157 22.14 -3.28 40.30
CA ALA A 157 21.34 -3.85 41.39
C ALA A 157 21.01 -5.33 41.16
N GLU A 158 20.80 -5.76 39.91
CA GLU A 158 20.52 -7.17 39.59
C GLU A 158 21.75 -8.08 39.73
N GLU A 159 22.97 -7.57 39.47
CA GLU A 159 24.20 -8.34 39.67
C GLU A 159 24.51 -8.64 41.14
N GLU A 160 24.16 -7.75 42.07
CA GLU A 160 24.38 -7.97 43.51
C GLU A 160 23.47 -9.08 44.06
N GLU A 161 22.21 -9.18 43.58
CA GLU A 161 21.26 -10.21 44.01
C GLU A 161 21.67 -11.61 43.53
N LEU A 162 22.21 -11.73 42.32
CA LEU A 162 22.68 -13.01 41.77
C LEU A 162 23.92 -13.55 42.49
N GLN A 163 24.78 -12.68 43.03
CA GLN A 163 25.94 -13.09 43.83
C GLN A 163 25.53 -13.60 45.23
N ALA A 164 24.49 -13.02 45.83
CA ALA A 164 23.97 -13.46 47.12
C ALA A 164 23.37 -14.88 47.08
N ILE A 165 22.74 -15.27 45.97
CA ILE A 165 22.11 -16.60 45.81
C ILE A 165 23.18 -17.70 45.60
N LYS A 166 24.28 -17.40 44.91
CA LYS A 166 25.37 -18.36 44.68
C LYS A 166 26.14 -18.74 45.96
N GLY A 167 26.13 -17.91 46.99
CA GLY A 167 26.84 -18.16 48.27
C GLY A 167 26.18 -19.16 49.22
N ARG A 168 24.90 -19.55 49.01
CA ARG A 168 24.16 -20.41 49.98
C ARG A 168 24.19 -21.91 49.70
N ARG A 169 24.77 -22.37 48.58
CA ARG A 169 24.85 -23.81 48.28
C ARG A 169 26.08 -24.45 48.95
N LYS A 170 25.99 -24.73 50.25
CA LYS A 170 26.91 -25.69 50.90
C LYS A 170 26.60 -27.12 50.42
N PRO A 171 27.61 -27.91 50.02
CA PRO A 171 27.41 -29.31 49.68
C PRO A 171 27.14 -30.12 50.96
N HIS A 172 25.95 -30.71 51.07
CA HIS A 172 25.71 -31.77 52.03
C HIS A 172 26.37 -33.04 51.49
N LYS A 173 27.44 -33.48 52.16
CA LYS A 173 27.97 -34.85 52.08
C LYS A 173 27.00 -35.82 52.75
#